data_AF-E1WXR2-F1
#
_entry.id   AF-E1WXR2-F1
#
_cell.length_a   1.000
_cell.length_b   1.000
_cell.length_c   1.000
_cell.angle_alpha   90.00
_cell.angle_beta   90.00
_cell.angle_gamma   90.00
#
_symmetry.space_group_name_H-M   'P 1'
#
loop_
_entity.id
_entity.type
_entity.pdbx_description
1 polymer ?
#
loop_
_entity_poly.entity_id
_entity_poly.type
_entity_poly.pdbx_seq_one_letter_code
_entity_poly.pdbx_strand_id
1 'polypeptide(L)'
;MKKLLMTLLLLSSTSFAYHCESEIEFLDTIKIQQGHWSQTDTCYISISSRKTYNLEYRNFLITSRGKVQIFNSFGPGPSSTYTGAREFHLFPRNGLISYDILEHSVVLTMANGREFIFDKETAEPIELRGGEFSLDPILSPNNNGGFEIESYPTLILDSGFKLGMSPTWYLDRYSTFRDAMGQTCRVRNSELFDKKSDEIFWIHENDRELYKYLQKRCPSLTLK
;
A
#
# COMPACT_ATOMS: atom_id res chain seq x y z
N MET A 1 2.10 -60.20 27.01
CA MET A 1 1.27 -59.52 25.99
C MET A 1 1.37 -58.02 26.21
N LYS A 2 2.28 -57.33 25.50
CA LYS A 2 2.44 -55.87 25.58
C LYS A 2 1.52 -55.22 24.55
N LYS A 3 0.53 -54.45 25.00
CA LYS A 3 -0.29 -53.58 24.14
C LYS A 3 0.43 -52.24 24.01
N LEU A 4 0.91 -51.95 22.80
CA LEU A 4 1.44 -50.66 22.40
C LEU A 4 0.25 -49.74 22.08
N LEU A 5 -0.02 -48.78 22.96
CA LEU A 5 -1.07 -47.78 22.78
C LEU A 5 -0.48 -46.64 21.94
N MET A 6 -0.82 -46.61 20.66
CA MET A 6 -0.40 -45.59 19.70
C MET A 6 -1.36 -44.40 19.82
N THR A 7 -0.98 -43.38 20.60
CA THR A 7 -1.74 -42.14 20.76
C THR A 7 -1.57 -41.29 19.51
N LEU A 8 -2.60 -41.25 18.66
CA LEU A 8 -2.67 -40.40 17.47
C LEU A 8 -2.96 -38.96 17.92
N LEU A 9 -1.92 -38.12 18.03
CA LEU A 9 -2.09 -36.67 18.16
C LEU A 9 -2.66 -36.12 16.85
N LEU A 10 -3.98 -35.94 16.82
CA LEU A 10 -4.64 -35.10 15.82
C LEU A 10 -4.24 -33.65 16.11
N LEU A 11 -3.16 -33.20 15.50
CA LEU A 11 -2.85 -31.79 15.37
C LEU A 11 -3.96 -31.19 14.51
N SER A 12 -4.95 -30.59 15.15
CA SER A 12 -5.92 -29.70 14.51
C SER A 12 -5.12 -28.53 13.94
N SER A 13 -4.81 -28.61 12.65
CA SER A 13 -4.34 -27.47 11.88
C SER A 13 -5.44 -26.42 11.88
N THR A 14 -5.37 -25.49 12.83
CA THR A 14 -6.07 -24.21 12.73
C THR A 14 -5.49 -23.52 11.51
N SER A 15 -6.08 -23.79 10.34
CA SER A 15 -5.94 -22.91 9.20
C SER A 15 -6.59 -21.61 9.65
N PHE A 16 -5.78 -20.66 10.12
CA PHE A 16 -6.23 -19.29 10.29
C PHE A 16 -6.57 -18.81 8.89
N ALA A 17 -7.84 -18.97 8.51
CA ALA A 17 -8.36 -18.41 7.28
C ALA A 17 -8.15 -16.91 7.44
N TYR A 18 -7.20 -16.37 6.68
CA TYR A 18 -6.99 -14.94 6.58
C TYR A 18 -8.30 -14.35 6.07
N HIS A 19 -9.05 -13.70 6.96
CA HIS A 19 -10.37 -13.20 6.64
C HIS A 19 -10.32 -11.70 6.48
N CYS A 20 -10.38 -11.32 5.21
CA CYS A 20 -10.41 -9.96 4.74
C CYS A 20 -11.81 -9.71 4.22
N GLU A 21 -12.77 -9.80 5.13
CA GLU A 21 -14.17 -9.63 4.81
C GLU A 21 -14.39 -8.22 4.24
N SER A 22 -15.26 -8.14 3.24
CA SER A 22 -15.64 -6.85 2.71
C SER A 22 -16.51 -6.14 3.73
N GLU A 23 -16.02 -5.00 4.20
CA GLU A 23 -16.68 -4.20 5.21
C GLU A 23 -16.57 -2.72 4.84
N ILE A 24 -17.61 -1.96 5.18
CA ILE A 24 -17.60 -0.51 5.06
C ILE A 24 -18.05 0.05 6.40
N GLU A 25 -17.16 0.81 7.02
CA GLU A 25 -17.44 1.50 8.26
C GLU A 25 -17.59 3.00 8.01
N PHE A 26 -18.72 3.53 8.46
CA PHE A 26 -19.03 4.96 8.37
C PHE A 26 -18.87 5.58 9.74
N LEU A 27 -17.86 6.44 9.87
CA LEU A 27 -17.73 7.37 10.99
C LEU A 27 -18.33 8.72 10.60
N ASP A 28 -18.39 9.67 11.53
CA ASP A 28 -19.06 10.96 11.32
C ASP A 28 -18.57 11.66 10.04
N THR A 29 -17.25 11.79 9.89
CA THR A 29 -16.64 12.55 8.80
C THR A 29 -15.79 11.70 7.86
N ILE A 30 -15.50 10.44 8.20
CA ILE A 30 -14.65 9.55 7.41
C ILE A 30 -15.36 8.23 7.09
N LYS A 31 -14.88 7.57 6.04
CA LYS A 31 -15.31 6.24 5.60
C LYS A 31 -14.08 5.36 5.48
N ILE A 32 -14.12 4.21 6.13
CA ILE A 32 -13.14 3.14 6.01
C ILE A 32 -13.78 2.02 5.20
N GLN A 33 -13.09 1.54 4.17
CA GLN A 33 -13.53 0.40 3.36
C GLN A 33 -12.46 -0.68 3.37
N GLN A 34 -12.84 -1.88 3.77
CA GLN A 34 -12.02 -3.08 3.65
C GLN A 34 -12.57 -3.98 2.55
N GLY A 35 -11.68 -4.68 1.84
CA GLY A 35 -12.08 -5.69 0.89
C GLY A 35 -10.92 -6.51 0.35
N HIS A 36 -11.25 -7.43 -0.55
CA HIS A 36 -10.33 -8.39 -1.14
C HIS A 36 -10.46 -8.42 -2.66
N TRP A 37 -9.34 -8.25 -3.35
CA TRP A 37 -9.23 -8.46 -4.79
C TRP A 37 -8.84 -9.92 -5.06
N SER A 38 -9.83 -10.72 -5.45
CA SER A 38 -9.67 -12.16 -5.70
C SER A 38 -8.61 -12.49 -6.76
N GLN A 39 -8.43 -11.62 -7.75
CA GLN A 39 -7.54 -11.81 -8.90
C GLN A 39 -6.06 -11.79 -8.50
N THR A 40 -5.72 -10.99 -7.50
CA THR A 40 -4.35 -10.76 -7.03
C THR A 40 -4.14 -11.26 -5.60
N ASP A 41 -5.13 -11.94 -5.03
CA ASP A 41 -5.23 -12.33 -3.63
C ASP A 41 -4.80 -11.21 -2.67
N THR A 42 -5.31 -10.00 -2.91
CA THR A 42 -4.85 -8.80 -2.23
C THR A 42 -5.94 -8.19 -1.37
N CYS A 43 -5.64 -8.03 -0.10
CA CYS A 43 -6.45 -7.23 0.81
C CYS A 43 -6.15 -5.77 0.67
N TYR A 44 -7.17 -4.95 0.87
CA TYR A 44 -7.01 -3.52 0.93
C TYR A 44 -7.86 -2.91 2.04
N ILE A 45 -7.35 -1.82 2.61
CA ILE A 45 -8.10 -0.89 3.44
C ILE A 45 -7.96 0.49 2.80
N SER A 46 -9.08 1.16 2.56
CA SER A 46 -9.15 2.51 2.05
C SER A 46 -9.73 3.45 3.10
N ILE A 47 -9.06 4.55 3.36
CA ILE A 47 -9.55 5.65 4.21
C ILE A 47 -9.85 6.86 3.32
N SER A 48 -11.01 7.47 3.55
CA SER A 48 -11.50 8.60 2.76
C SER A 48 -12.33 9.54 3.61
N SER A 49 -12.24 10.84 3.34
CA SER A 49 -13.17 11.81 3.91
C SER A 49 -14.54 11.66 3.25
N ARG A 50 -15.61 11.77 4.04
CA ARG A 50 -16.99 11.86 3.55
C ARG A 50 -17.32 13.27 3.08
N LYS A 51 -16.55 14.28 3.50
CA LYS A 51 -16.71 15.68 3.10
C LYS A 51 -16.04 15.90 1.74
N THR A 52 -16.77 15.60 0.66
CA THR A 52 -16.29 15.73 -0.73
C THR A 52 -16.94 16.93 -1.41
N TYR A 53 -16.47 18.15 -1.10
CA TYR A 53 -16.96 19.36 -1.76
C TYR A 53 -16.48 19.38 -3.22
N ASN A 54 -17.40 19.64 -4.16
CA ASN A 54 -17.12 19.66 -5.59
C ASN A 54 -16.42 18.40 -6.14
N LEU A 55 -16.57 17.24 -5.48
CA LEU A 55 -15.82 16.01 -5.82
C LEU A 55 -14.29 16.17 -5.73
N GLU A 56 -13.79 17.16 -4.99
CA GLU A 56 -12.37 17.29 -4.66
C GLU A 56 -12.09 16.50 -3.38
N TYR A 57 -11.16 15.55 -3.46
CA TYR A 57 -10.78 14.72 -2.32
C TYR A 57 -9.46 13.99 -2.53
N ARG A 58 -8.85 13.59 -1.41
CA ARG A 58 -7.71 12.67 -1.35
C ARG A 58 -8.11 11.45 -0.52
N ASN A 59 -7.83 10.26 -1.07
CA ASN A 59 -8.06 8.99 -0.41
C ASN A 59 -6.74 8.22 -0.32
N PHE A 60 -6.62 7.43 0.74
CA PHE A 60 -5.46 6.57 0.99
C PHE A 60 -5.90 5.12 0.91
N LEU A 61 -5.19 4.32 0.13
CA LEU A 61 -5.41 2.88 0.01
C LEU A 61 -4.14 2.15 0.40
N ILE A 62 -4.26 1.25 1.37
CA ILE A 62 -3.19 0.39 1.89
C ILE A 62 -3.52 -1.04 1.50
N THR A 63 -2.53 -1.84 1.12
CA THR A 63 -2.74 -3.25 0.73
C THR A 63 -1.87 -4.24 1.50
N SER A 64 -2.30 -5.50 1.56
CA SER A 64 -1.48 -6.62 2.07
C SER A 64 -0.22 -6.88 1.24
N ARG A 65 -0.11 -6.30 0.04
CA ARG A 65 1.09 -6.33 -0.81
C ARG A 65 1.98 -5.10 -0.65
N GLY A 66 1.84 -4.39 0.47
CA GLY A 66 2.66 -3.25 0.86
C GLY A 66 2.44 -1.98 0.05
N LYS A 67 1.46 -1.94 -0.86
CA LYS A 67 1.10 -0.71 -1.59
C LYS A 67 0.46 0.31 -0.65
N VAL A 68 0.94 1.55 -0.71
CA VAL A 68 0.29 2.77 -0.21
C VAL A 68 0.01 3.64 -1.43
N GLN A 69 -1.27 3.80 -1.75
CA GLN A 69 -1.74 4.57 -2.89
C GLN A 69 -2.48 5.82 -2.40
N ILE A 70 -2.08 6.97 -2.92
CA ILE A 70 -2.72 8.26 -2.69
C ILE A 70 -3.51 8.57 -3.96
N PHE A 71 -4.83 8.50 -3.87
CA PHE A 71 -5.72 8.84 -4.97
C PHE A 71 -6.28 10.24 -4.76
N ASN A 72 -6.13 11.11 -5.75
CA ASN A 72 -6.69 12.45 -5.74
C ASN A 72 -7.76 12.58 -6.82
N SER A 73 -8.86 13.23 -6.46
CA SER A 73 -9.82 13.83 -7.38
C SER A 73 -9.70 15.35 -7.29
N PHE A 74 -9.57 16.00 -8.45
CA PHE A 74 -9.41 17.45 -8.59
C PHE A 74 -10.71 18.14 -9.04
N GLY A 75 -11.85 17.50 -8.79
CA GLY A 75 -13.18 18.04 -9.07
C GLY A 75 -13.92 17.33 -10.20
N PRO A 76 -15.00 17.94 -10.74
CA PRO A 76 -15.81 17.31 -11.76
C PRO A 76 -15.09 17.33 -13.12
N GLY A 77 -14.82 16.16 -13.69
CA GLY A 77 -14.30 16.05 -15.05
C GLY A 77 -13.85 14.64 -15.41
N PRO A 78 -13.30 14.44 -16.62
CA PRO A 78 -12.82 13.15 -17.07
C PRO A 78 -11.71 12.61 -16.16
N SER A 79 -11.79 11.34 -15.77
CA SER A 79 -10.79 10.72 -14.88
C SER A 79 -9.36 10.88 -15.42
N SER A 80 -9.18 10.83 -16.74
CA SER A 80 -7.88 10.98 -17.42
C SER A 80 -7.13 12.27 -17.10
N THR A 81 -7.83 13.34 -16.72
CA THR A 81 -7.25 14.65 -16.41
C THR A 81 -7.62 15.20 -15.04
N TYR A 82 -8.72 14.74 -14.43
CA TYR A 82 -9.23 15.21 -13.13
C TYR A 82 -9.00 14.24 -11.99
N THR A 83 -8.40 13.09 -12.24
CA THR A 83 -7.97 12.18 -11.17
C THR A 83 -6.51 11.84 -11.34
N GLY A 84 -5.83 11.52 -10.25
CA GLY A 84 -4.45 11.05 -10.28
C GLY A 84 -4.12 10.16 -9.11
N ALA A 85 -3.10 9.34 -9.29
CA ALA A 85 -2.60 8.45 -8.25
C ALA A 85 -1.09 8.61 -8.08
N ARG A 86 -0.64 8.61 -6.83
CA ARG A 86 0.74 8.34 -6.44
C ARG A 86 0.80 7.01 -5.72
N GLU A 87 1.83 6.22 -5.99
CA GLU A 87 1.98 4.89 -5.40
C GLU A 87 3.37 4.69 -4.81
N PHE A 88 3.38 4.25 -3.56
CA PHE A 88 4.54 3.70 -2.88
C PHE A 88 4.32 2.21 -2.61
N HIS A 89 5.39 1.43 -2.57
CA HIS A 89 5.38 0.11 -1.97
C HIS A 89 6.42 0.04 -0.85
N LEU A 90 5.99 -0.35 0.34
CA LEU A 90 6.81 -0.43 1.53
C LEU A 90 7.13 -1.91 1.82
N PHE A 91 8.40 -2.22 2.06
CA PHE A 91 8.87 -3.59 2.26
C PHE A 91 9.27 -3.84 3.72
N PRO A 92 9.18 -5.09 4.22
CA PRO A 92 8.66 -6.29 3.55
C PRO A 92 7.12 -6.30 3.38
N ARG A 93 6.61 -7.17 2.49
CA ARG A 93 5.19 -7.36 2.14
C ARG A 93 4.65 -8.69 2.70
N ASN A 94 4.96 -9.00 3.95
CA ASN A 94 4.76 -10.33 4.55
C ASN A 94 3.74 -10.38 5.69
N GLY A 95 3.18 -9.25 6.07
CA GLY A 95 2.23 -9.10 7.18
C GLY A 95 0.79 -8.93 6.72
N LEU A 96 -0.11 -9.14 7.68
CA LEU A 96 -1.52 -8.83 7.53
C LEU A 96 -1.73 -7.31 7.69
N ILE A 97 -2.73 -6.78 6.99
CA ILE A 97 -3.22 -5.42 7.25
C ILE A 97 -4.43 -5.47 8.18
N SER A 98 -4.57 -4.47 9.03
CA SER A 98 -5.70 -4.29 9.94
C SER A 98 -5.85 -2.80 10.28
N TYR A 99 -6.94 -2.44 10.93
CA TYR A 99 -7.12 -1.10 11.47
C TYR A 99 -7.80 -1.12 12.83
N ASP A 100 -7.45 -0.16 13.68
CA ASP A 100 -8.10 0.11 14.95
C ASP A 100 -8.63 1.55 14.96
N ILE A 101 -9.87 1.72 15.42
CA ILE A 101 -10.48 3.05 15.59
C ILE A 101 -10.32 3.49 17.03
N LEU A 102 -9.62 4.59 17.23
CA LEU A 102 -9.41 5.23 18.53
C LEU A 102 -10.34 6.44 18.67
N GLU A 103 -10.20 7.15 19.79
CA GLU A 103 -11.02 8.32 20.10
C GLU A 103 -10.92 9.39 19.00
N HIS A 104 -9.68 9.74 18.61
CA HIS A 104 -9.37 10.82 17.66
C HIS A 104 -8.64 10.35 16.39
N SER A 105 -8.30 9.08 16.28
CA SER A 105 -7.48 8.58 15.18
C SER A 105 -7.91 7.20 14.69
N VAL A 106 -7.45 6.85 13.50
CA VAL A 106 -7.48 5.49 12.96
C VAL A 106 -6.04 5.03 12.81
N VAL A 107 -5.71 3.90 13.41
CA VAL A 107 -4.37 3.29 13.34
C VAL A 107 -4.43 2.14 12.35
N LEU A 108 -3.77 2.27 11.20
CA LEU A 108 -3.66 1.19 10.20
C LEU A 108 -2.36 0.42 10.39
N THR A 109 -2.43 -0.89 10.62
CA THR A 109 -1.26 -1.77 10.51
C THR A 109 -1.03 -2.13 9.04
N MET A 110 0.17 -1.83 8.53
CA MET A 110 0.58 -2.13 7.15
C MET A 110 1.22 -3.51 7.03
N ALA A 111 1.40 -3.98 5.79
CA ALA A 111 1.97 -5.29 5.48
C ALA A 111 3.42 -5.51 5.99
N ASN A 112 4.14 -4.45 6.37
CA ASN A 112 5.46 -4.56 7.00
C ASN A 112 5.39 -4.55 8.55
N GLY A 113 4.19 -4.60 9.13
CA GLY A 113 3.93 -4.54 10.56
C GLY A 113 4.04 -3.15 11.19
N ARG A 114 4.33 -2.10 10.40
CA ARG A 114 4.37 -0.72 10.88
C ARG A 114 2.99 -0.09 10.79
N GLU A 115 2.80 0.99 11.53
CA GLU A 115 1.51 1.67 11.58
C GLU A 115 1.52 2.97 10.78
N PHE A 116 0.37 3.26 10.19
CA PHE A 116 0.07 4.54 9.54
C PHE A 116 -1.17 5.12 10.21
N ILE A 117 -1.03 6.27 10.85
CA ILE A 117 -2.05 6.87 11.71
C ILE A 117 -2.72 8.01 10.97
N PHE A 118 -4.05 8.01 11.00
CA PHE A 118 -4.90 8.99 10.33
C PHE A 118 -5.76 9.73 11.32
N ASP A 119 -6.02 11.00 11.03
CA ASP A 119 -6.98 11.82 11.73
C ASP A 119 -8.40 11.33 11.44
N LYS A 120 -9.17 11.05 12.50
CA LYS A 120 -10.53 10.53 12.37
C LYS A 120 -11.52 11.60 11.90
N GLU A 121 -11.21 12.88 12.00
CA GLU A 121 -12.06 13.97 11.53
C GLU A 121 -11.81 14.31 10.06
N THR A 122 -10.56 14.32 9.61
CA THR A 122 -10.17 14.78 8.26
C THR A 122 -9.84 13.66 7.28
N ALA A 123 -9.60 12.43 7.77
CA ALA A 123 -9.00 11.32 7.00
C ALA A 123 -7.59 11.60 6.47
N GLU A 124 -6.90 12.64 6.98
CA GLU A 124 -5.51 12.93 6.60
C GLU A 124 -4.52 12.15 7.47
N PRO A 125 -3.36 11.76 6.93
CA PRO A 125 -2.32 11.10 7.70
C PRO A 125 -1.71 12.07 8.72
N ILE A 126 -1.51 11.58 9.95
CA ILE A 126 -0.86 12.30 11.04
C ILE A 126 0.57 11.77 11.26
N GLU A 127 0.76 10.45 11.23
CA GLU A 127 2.03 9.82 11.59
C GLU A 127 2.27 8.54 10.78
N LEU A 128 3.51 8.35 10.31
CA LEU A 128 3.97 7.11 9.70
C LEU A 128 5.03 6.47 10.60
N ARG A 129 4.69 5.43 11.36
CA ARG A 129 5.58 4.90 12.41
C ARG A 129 6.91 4.37 11.86
N GLY A 130 7.97 5.11 12.20
CA GLY A 130 9.36 4.82 11.83
C GLY A 130 9.83 5.46 10.53
N GLY A 131 8.99 6.26 9.87
CA GLY A 131 9.38 7.11 8.76
C GLY A 131 8.91 8.54 8.96
N GLU A 132 9.24 9.39 7.99
CA GLU A 132 8.80 10.78 7.93
C GLU A 132 8.11 10.99 6.59
N PHE A 133 7.08 11.83 6.58
CA PHE A 133 6.39 12.23 5.36
C PHE A 133 6.03 13.71 5.42
N SER A 134 5.84 14.31 4.24
CA SER A 134 5.19 15.60 4.09
C SER A 134 3.89 15.45 3.33
N LEU A 135 2.90 16.27 3.72
CA LEU A 135 1.59 16.37 3.10
C LEU A 135 1.36 17.82 2.66
N ASP A 136 1.10 18.02 1.38
CA ASP A 136 0.62 19.30 0.87
C ASP A 136 -0.90 19.37 1.12
N PRO A 137 -1.39 20.34 1.93
CA PRO A 137 -2.82 20.47 2.20
C PRO A 137 -3.61 20.91 0.96
N ILE A 138 -2.96 21.45 -0.07
CA ILE A 138 -3.62 21.89 -1.30
C ILE A 138 -3.74 20.69 -2.25
N LEU A 139 -4.96 20.40 -2.72
CA LEU A 139 -5.16 19.46 -3.81
C LEU A 139 -4.82 20.14 -5.14
N SER A 140 -3.73 19.69 -5.77
CA SER A 140 -3.26 20.23 -7.04
C SER A 140 -2.78 19.12 -7.97
N PRO A 141 -3.11 19.15 -9.27
CA PRO A 141 -2.55 18.19 -10.23
C PRO A 141 -1.03 18.34 -10.40
N ASN A 142 -0.44 19.45 -9.91
CA ASN A 142 0.97 19.79 -10.10
C ASN A 142 1.86 19.49 -8.88
N ASN A 143 1.32 18.96 -7.77
CA ASN A 143 2.10 18.69 -6.56
C ASN A 143 2.42 17.19 -6.35
N ASN A 144 2.47 16.41 -7.43
CA ASN A 144 2.78 14.98 -7.40
C ASN A 144 1.94 14.18 -6.38
N GLY A 145 0.65 14.49 -6.27
CA GLY A 145 -0.24 13.83 -5.32
C GLY A 145 -0.27 14.49 -3.94
N GLY A 146 0.67 15.39 -3.64
CA GLY A 146 0.73 16.15 -2.39
C GLY A 146 1.07 15.30 -1.17
N PHE A 147 1.75 14.17 -1.37
CA PHE A 147 2.26 13.32 -0.30
C PHE A 147 3.63 12.79 -0.71
N GLU A 148 4.62 12.91 0.18
CA GLU A 148 6.00 12.46 -0.02
C GLU A 148 6.47 11.69 1.21
N ILE A 149 7.02 10.50 1.04
CA ILE A 149 7.76 9.84 2.12
C ILE A 149 9.18 10.37 2.06
N GLU A 150 9.64 11.05 3.10
CA GLU A 150 10.95 11.70 3.14
C GLU A 150 12.02 10.71 3.58
N SER A 151 11.72 9.95 4.63
CA SER A 151 12.60 8.92 5.18
C SER A 151 11.78 7.68 5.57
N TYR A 152 12.38 6.50 5.41
CA TYR A 152 11.78 5.24 5.82
C TYR A 152 12.89 4.24 6.19
N PRO A 153 12.71 3.39 7.21
CA PRO A 153 13.81 2.61 7.78
C PRO A 153 14.04 1.29 7.04
N THR A 154 13.28 1.04 5.98
CA THR A 154 13.37 -0.13 5.12
C THR A 154 13.30 0.30 3.65
N LEU A 155 13.42 -0.67 2.75
CA LEU A 155 13.26 -0.44 1.32
C LEU A 155 11.87 0.13 1.00
N ILE A 156 11.83 1.13 0.14
CA ILE A 156 10.60 1.64 -0.49
C ILE A 156 10.74 1.60 -2.01
N LEU A 157 9.62 1.47 -2.71
CA LEU A 157 9.50 1.72 -4.14
C LEU A 157 8.56 2.89 -4.37
N ASP A 158 9.03 3.99 -4.93
CA ASP A 158 8.20 5.10 -5.38
C ASP A 158 7.96 4.99 -6.89
N SER A 159 6.71 4.78 -7.28
CA SER A 159 6.31 4.71 -8.69
C SER A 159 5.95 6.09 -9.28
N GLY A 160 6.02 7.13 -8.44
CA GLY A 160 5.72 8.52 -8.78
C GLY A 160 4.23 8.79 -8.88
N PHE A 161 3.90 9.96 -9.43
CA PHE A 161 2.52 10.40 -9.65
C PHE A 161 2.12 10.31 -11.13
N LYS A 162 0.85 10.02 -11.39
CA LYS A 162 0.26 10.06 -12.72
C LYS A 162 -1.23 10.42 -12.70
N LEU A 163 -1.63 11.28 -13.61
CA LEU A 163 -3.04 11.55 -13.91
C LEU A 163 -3.68 10.41 -14.71
N GLY A 164 -4.95 10.14 -14.44
CA GLY A 164 -5.80 9.22 -15.18
C GLY A 164 -5.82 7.79 -14.68
N MET A 165 -4.67 7.27 -14.24
CA MET A 165 -4.53 5.90 -13.75
C MET A 165 -3.35 5.80 -12.78
N SER A 166 -3.26 4.65 -12.12
CA SER A 166 -2.09 4.24 -11.35
C SER A 166 -0.78 4.37 -12.18
N PRO A 167 0.33 4.85 -11.59
CA PRO A 167 1.62 4.96 -12.27
C PRO A 167 2.22 3.60 -12.66
N THR A 168 1.91 2.52 -11.92
CA THR A 168 2.45 1.17 -12.20
C THR A 168 1.82 0.51 -13.43
N TRP A 169 0.69 1.02 -13.92
CA TRP A 169 0.09 0.60 -15.19
C TRP A 169 0.91 0.93 -16.44
N TYR A 170 1.77 1.93 -16.34
CA TYR A 170 2.60 2.39 -17.44
C TYR A 170 3.94 1.65 -17.39
N LEU A 171 3.98 0.47 -18.02
CA LEU A 171 5.13 -0.44 -17.97
C LEU A 171 6.42 0.15 -18.58
N ASP A 172 6.31 1.18 -19.41
CA ASP A 172 7.44 1.88 -20.01
C ASP A 172 8.10 2.90 -19.09
N ARG A 173 7.42 3.35 -18.02
CA ARG A 173 7.93 4.26 -17.01
C ARG A 173 8.92 3.59 -16.06
N TYR A 174 9.48 4.39 -15.17
CA TYR A 174 10.42 3.96 -14.14
C TYR A 174 9.84 4.23 -12.75
N SER A 175 10.05 3.27 -11.86
CA SER A 175 9.93 3.44 -10.41
C SER A 175 11.32 3.55 -9.79
N THR A 176 11.39 4.14 -8.60
CA THR A 176 12.64 4.36 -7.87
C THR A 176 12.59 3.60 -6.56
N PHE A 177 13.49 2.62 -6.40
CA PHE A 177 13.76 2.06 -5.09
C PHE A 177 14.61 3.05 -4.29
N ARG A 178 14.32 3.18 -2.99
CA ARG A 178 15.16 3.89 -2.02
C ARG A 178 15.34 3.02 -0.78
N ASP A 179 16.59 2.82 -0.34
CA ASP A 179 16.88 2.09 0.89
C ASP A 179 16.87 3.01 2.12
N ALA A 180 17.10 2.44 3.31
CA ALA A 180 17.12 3.16 4.57
C ALA A 180 18.28 4.18 4.69
N MET A 181 19.31 4.05 3.83
CA MET A 181 20.44 4.98 3.77
C MET A 181 20.22 6.09 2.73
N GLY A 182 19.05 6.12 2.09
CA GLY A 182 18.72 7.06 1.02
C GLY A 182 19.35 6.73 -0.33
N GLN A 183 20.00 5.58 -0.48
CA GLN A 183 20.54 5.15 -1.77
C GLN A 183 19.38 4.78 -2.69
N THR A 184 19.48 5.16 -3.96
CA THR A 184 18.39 4.98 -4.92
C THR A 184 18.78 4.08 -6.08
N CYS A 185 17.79 3.41 -6.66
CA CYS A 185 17.93 2.66 -7.90
C CYS A 185 16.66 2.80 -8.75
N ARG A 186 16.82 3.27 -9.99
CA ARG A 186 15.71 3.37 -10.95
C ARG A 186 15.58 2.09 -11.76
N VAL A 187 14.38 1.55 -11.78
CA VAL A 187 14.04 0.30 -12.47
C VAL A 187 12.81 0.53 -13.34
N ARG A 188 12.79 -0.05 -14.54
CA ARG A 188 11.63 0.09 -15.43
C ARG A 188 10.45 -0.70 -14.87
N ASN A 189 9.23 -0.17 -14.99
CA ASN A 189 8.04 -0.82 -14.48
C ASN A 189 7.84 -2.21 -15.08
N SER A 190 8.15 -2.41 -16.36
CA SER A 190 8.13 -3.72 -17.03
C SER A 190 9.10 -4.76 -16.45
N GLU A 191 10.07 -4.36 -15.64
CA GLU A 191 10.97 -5.30 -14.93
C GLU A 191 10.40 -5.73 -13.56
N LEU A 192 9.43 -4.99 -13.03
CA LEU A 192 8.85 -5.21 -11.69
C LEU A 192 7.42 -5.75 -11.77
N PHE A 193 6.70 -5.34 -12.81
CA PHE A 193 5.28 -5.53 -12.97
C PHE A 193 4.96 -6.16 -14.32
N ASP A 194 3.95 -7.02 -14.33
CA ASP A 194 3.33 -7.57 -15.51
C ASP A 194 1.85 -7.15 -15.54
N LYS A 195 1.29 -6.96 -16.74
CA LYS A 195 -0.10 -6.59 -16.92
C LYS A 195 -0.87 -7.77 -17.51
N LYS A 196 -1.84 -8.28 -16.77
CA LYS A 196 -2.74 -9.35 -17.26
C LYS A 196 -4.18 -8.85 -17.14
N SER A 197 -4.85 -8.74 -18.29
CA SER A 197 -6.17 -8.11 -18.40
C SER A 197 -6.14 -6.68 -17.84
N ASP A 198 -7.02 -6.37 -16.89
CA ASP A 198 -7.15 -5.06 -16.25
C ASP A 198 -6.46 -5.00 -14.88
N GLU A 199 -5.44 -5.84 -14.64
CA GLU A 199 -4.75 -5.92 -13.35
C GLU A 199 -3.22 -5.90 -13.53
N ILE A 200 -2.53 -5.42 -12.50
CA ILE A 200 -1.07 -5.36 -12.40
C ILE A 200 -0.57 -6.37 -11.38
N PHE A 201 0.34 -7.23 -11.81
CA PHE A 201 0.94 -8.31 -11.03
C PHE A 201 2.41 -8.03 -10.80
N TRP A 202 2.96 -8.51 -9.67
CA TRP A 202 4.41 -8.47 -9.48
C TRP A 202 5.07 -9.58 -10.29
N ILE A 203 6.16 -9.26 -10.97
CA ILE A 203 7.02 -10.30 -11.56
C ILE A 203 7.73 -11.08 -10.43
N HIS A 204 8.10 -10.38 -9.35
CA HIS A 204 8.70 -10.94 -8.14
C HIS A 204 7.67 -10.96 -7.00
N GLU A 205 6.89 -12.05 -6.96
CA GLU A 205 5.73 -12.19 -6.08
C GLU A 205 6.09 -12.08 -4.59
N ASN A 206 7.22 -12.67 -4.17
CA ASN A 206 7.73 -12.59 -2.80
C ASN A 206 8.98 -11.71 -2.67
N ASP A 207 9.22 -11.17 -1.47
CA ASP A 207 10.33 -10.25 -1.22
C ASP A 207 11.70 -10.88 -1.39
N ARG A 208 11.84 -12.19 -1.14
CA ARG A 208 13.10 -12.91 -1.32
C ARG A 208 13.53 -12.91 -2.79
N GLU A 209 12.59 -13.14 -3.72
CA GLU A 209 12.85 -13.07 -5.15
C GLU A 209 13.15 -11.65 -5.60
N LEU A 210 12.37 -10.68 -5.12
CA LEU A 210 12.61 -9.27 -5.43
C LEU A 210 14.01 -8.85 -4.96
N TYR A 211 14.41 -9.21 -3.74
CA TYR A 211 15.71 -8.85 -3.19
C TYR A 211 16.84 -9.50 -3.98
N LYS A 212 16.71 -10.76 -4.41
CA LYS A 212 17.70 -11.38 -5.31
C LYS A 212 17.83 -10.64 -6.63
N TYR A 213 16.71 -10.21 -7.21
CA TYR A 213 16.73 -9.39 -8.42
C TYR A 213 17.43 -8.05 -8.17
N LEU A 214 17.08 -7.35 -7.09
CA LEU A 214 17.66 -6.04 -6.74
C LEU A 214 19.14 -6.12 -6.37
N GLN A 215 19.61 -7.19 -5.71
CA GLN A 215 21.03 -7.40 -5.45
C GLN A 215 21.87 -7.41 -6.73
N LYS A 216 21.31 -7.96 -7.82
CA LYS A 216 21.96 -7.97 -9.13
C LYS A 216 21.77 -6.65 -9.88
N ARG A 217 20.54 -6.11 -9.88
CA ARG A 217 20.15 -4.93 -10.67
C ARG A 217 20.61 -3.60 -10.08
N CYS A 218 20.74 -3.55 -8.76
CA CYS A 218 20.91 -2.37 -7.94
C CYS A 218 21.94 -2.63 -6.81
N PRO A 219 23.21 -2.91 -7.14
CA PRO A 219 24.20 -3.35 -6.16
C PRO A 219 24.56 -2.31 -5.08
N SER A 220 24.17 -1.05 -5.27
CA SER A 220 24.31 0.01 -4.26
C SER A 220 23.28 -0.10 -3.13
N LEU A 221 22.12 -0.70 -3.37
CA LEU A 221 21.07 -0.76 -2.34
C LEU A 221 21.48 -1.68 -1.19
N THR A 222 21.28 -1.19 0.03
CA THR A 222 21.45 -1.96 1.26
C THR A 222 20.15 -2.70 1.58
N LEU A 223 20.07 -3.95 1.15
CA LEU A 223 18.91 -4.81 1.34
C LEU A 223 19.11 -5.63 2.63
N LYS A 224 18.25 -5.42 3.62
CA LYS A 224 18.24 -6.16 4.89
C LYS A 224 16.99 -7.03 5.00
#